data_AF-A0A969TWK6-F1
#
_entry.id   AF-A0A969TWK6-F1
#
_cell.length_a   1.000
_cell.length_b   1.000
_cell.length_c   1.000
_cell.angle_alpha   90.00
_cell.angle_beta   90.00
_cell.angle_gamma   90.00
#
_symmetry.space_group_name_H-M   'P 1'
#
loop_
_entity.id
_entity.type
_entity.pdbx_description
1 polymer ?
#
loop_
_entity_poly.entity_id
_entity_poly.type
_entity_poly.pdbx_seq_one_letter_code
_entity_poly.pdbx_strand_id
1 'polypeptide(L)'
;MEIVVTLVLGSALFVWGMRFGRVLVRSGVTANDLFKGRNWIALPFLGFYFALLLLALNLPQMPALPIEWRFHGMRVTWTLLRVMLMGVCGIGFIVSWQTARSQVVAVILIGLLGLGGFTGAEAYFMAPIYAKLGDNLRPGGVFRQTSNSSCAPAALATILRRWGMDATESSVARLAGTSRLGTSMPQLIVAARALGVSAVELRSSWEQMQQINRPGVLAVWLFDGFRKLAHAVALLGINDSVAVIGDPSRGRIYYLDRAALARVWREEYVPIFRSTDILLSDKQAVDYLTKLGYSSGNLKADIERFQADKKLKVSGKLDTMTELMLSGPFLEGVPRLDGK
;
A
#
# COMPACT_ATOMS: atom_id res chain seq x y z
N MET A 1 -6.94 -19.42 9.87
CA MET A 1 -6.06 -18.72 10.82
C MET A 1 -6.74 -17.47 11.38
N GLU A 2 -7.27 -16.59 10.54
CA GLU A 2 -7.89 -15.32 10.96
C GLU A 2 -9.03 -15.48 11.99
N ILE A 3 -9.98 -16.39 11.77
CA ILE A 3 -11.06 -16.70 12.72
C ILE A 3 -10.50 -17.07 14.10
N VAL A 4 -9.45 -17.89 14.14
CA VAL A 4 -8.81 -18.31 15.40
C VAL A 4 -8.18 -17.11 16.09
N VAL A 5 -7.50 -16.23 15.34
CA VAL A 5 -6.91 -15.00 15.89
C VAL A 5 -7.99 -14.08 16.45
N THR A 6 -9.08 -13.84 15.73
CA THR A 6 -10.21 -13.03 16.20
C THR A 6 -10.84 -13.64 17.45
N LEU A 7 -11.00 -14.96 17.52
CA LEU A 7 -11.55 -15.63 18.70
C LEU A 7 -10.62 -15.51 19.90
N VAL A 8 -9.33 -15.81 19.75
CA VAL A 8 -8.35 -15.79 20.85
C VAL A 8 -8.13 -14.37 21.35
N LEU A 9 -7.73 -13.45 20.46
CA LEU A 9 -7.46 -12.06 20.83
C LEU A 9 -8.75 -11.32 21.22
N GLY A 10 -9.85 -11.59 20.53
CA GLY A 10 -11.15 -11.02 20.87
C GLY A 10 -11.63 -11.46 22.24
N SER A 11 -11.47 -12.74 22.60
CA SER A 11 -11.82 -13.24 23.94
C SER A 11 -10.92 -12.60 25.01
N ALA A 12 -9.61 -12.52 24.76
CA ALA A 12 -8.68 -11.87 25.67
C ALA A 12 -9.04 -10.38 25.89
N LEU A 13 -9.32 -9.63 24.82
CA LEU A 13 -9.69 -8.22 24.91
C LEU A 13 -11.09 -8.03 25.51
N PHE A 14 -12.02 -8.96 25.28
CA PHE A 14 -13.32 -8.97 25.94
C PHE A 14 -13.17 -9.13 27.46
N VAL A 15 -12.36 -10.09 27.92
CA VAL A 15 -12.06 -10.29 29.34
C VAL A 15 -11.37 -9.07 29.94
N TRP A 16 -10.40 -8.49 29.22
CA TRP A 16 -9.77 -7.24 29.63
C TRP A 16 -10.79 -6.09 29.73
N GLY A 17 -11.68 -5.96 28.74
CA GLY A 17 -12.77 -4.98 28.72
C GLY A 17 -13.70 -5.15 29.91
N MET A 18 -14.04 -6.39 30.29
CA MET A 18 -14.80 -6.65 31.52
C MET A 18 -14.04 -6.22 32.78
N ARG A 19 -12.72 -6.45 32.86
CA ARG A 19 -11.92 -6.00 34.02
C ARG A 19 -11.90 -4.48 34.11
N PHE A 20 -11.66 -3.80 32.99
CA PHE A 20 -11.66 -2.35 32.91
C PHE A 20 -13.04 -1.76 33.23
N GLY A 21 -14.11 -2.36 32.70
CA GLY A 21 -15.48 -1.93 33.00
C GLY A 21 -15.83 -2.02 34.50
N ARG A 22 -15.32 -3.01 35.25
CA ARG A 22 -15.48 -3.04 36.72
C ARG A 22 -14.81 -1.85 37.41
N VAL A 23 -13.64 -1.42 36.90
CA VAL A 23 -12.98 -0.21 37.41
C VAL A 23 -13.84 1.01 37.14
N LEU A 24 -14.41 1.13 35.95
CA LEU A 24 -15.35 2.22 35.61
C LEU A 24 -16.59 2.22 36.52
N VAL A 25 -17.20 1.06 36.77
CA VAL A 25 -18.35 0.96 37.69
C VAL A 25 -17.96 1.36 39.12
N ARG A 26 -16.77 0.98 39.60
CA ARG A 26 -16.27 1.44 40.93
C ARG A 26 -16.03 2.94 40.97
N SER A 27 -15.60 3.53 39.86
CA SER A 27 -15.54 4.99 39.73
C SER A 27 -16.93 5.61 39.71
N GLY A 28 -18.00 4.82 39.47
CA GLY A 28 -19.44 5.12 39.52
C GLY A 28 -20.06 5.41 38.15
N VAL A 29 -19.46 4.89 37.08
CA VAL A 29 -20.02 4.87 35.71
C VAL A 29 -21.22 3.91 35.70
N THR A 30 -22.30 4.30 35.01
CA THR A 30 -23.47 3.43 34.84
C THR A 30 -23.81 3.28 33.36
N ALA A 31 -24.64 2.29 33.03
CA ALA A 31 -25.07 2.09 31.65
C ALA A 31 -25.91 3.26 31.10
N ASN A 32 -26.61 4.00 31.98
CA ASN A 32 -27.41 5.17 31.62
C ASN A 32 -26.62 6.49 31.66
N ASP A 33 -25.48 6.52 32.36
CA ASP A 33 -24.64 7.71 32.47
C ASP A 33 -23.17 7.31 32.52
N LEU A 34 -22.53 7.36 31.35
CA LEU A 34 -21.13 7.00 31.17
C LEU A 34 -20.20 8.06 31.80
N PHE A 35 -20.63 9.31 31.87
CA PHE A 35 -19.78 10.46 32.24
C PHE A 35 -20.15 11.12 33.56
N LYS A 36 -21.18 10.64 34.27
CA LYS A 36 -21.63 11.15 35.59
C LYS A 36 -21.97 12.63 35.53
N GLY A 37 -22.72 13.04 34.52
CA GLY A 37 -23.01 14.46 34.24
C GLY A 37 -21.80 15.30 33.80
N ARG A 38 -20.58 14.73 33.65
CA ARG A 38 -19.40 15.41 33.11
C ARG A 38 -19.36 15.29 31.58
N ASN A 39 -20.40 15.78 30.92
CA ASN A 39 -20.58 15.64 29.47
C ASN A 39 -19.42 16.21 28.65
N TRP A 40 -18.64 17.16 29.21
CA TRP A 40 -17.43 17.68 28.56
C TRP A 40 -16.34 16.62 28.32
N ILE A 41 -16.35 15.50 29.07
CA ILE A 41 -15.43 14.36 28.88
C ILE A 41 -15.81 13.50 27.67
N ALA A 42 -17.04 13.63 27.14
CA ALA A 42 -17.47 12.86 25.98
C ALA A 42 -16.65 13.18 24.72
N LEU A 43 -16.27 14.44 24.53
CA LEU A 43 -15.44 14.88 23.41
C LEU A 43 -14.04 14.25 23.41
N PRO A 44 -13.23 14.34 24.50
CA PRO A 44 -11.93 13.67 24.53
C PRO A 44 -12.03 12.15 24.47
N PHE A 45 -13.09 11.55 25.03
CA PHE A 45 -13.34 10.12 24.89
C PHE A 45 -13.59 9.72 23.43
N LEU A 46 -14.43 10.47 22.72
CA LEU A 46 -14.69 10.26 21.29
C LEU A 46 -13.43 10.51 20.47
N GLY A 47 -12.65 11.54 20.80
CA GLY A 47 -11.36 11.82 20.18
C GLY A 47 -10.37 10.68 20.35
N PHE A 48 -10.28 10.08 21.55
CA PHE A 48 -9.45 8.91 21.80
C PHE A 48 -9.91 7.68 20.99
N TYR A 49 -11.22 7.42 20.93
CA TYR A 49 -11.76 6.34 20.11
C TYR A 49 -11.44 6.54 18.62
N PHE A 50 -11.61 7.77 18.12
CA PHE A 50 -11.26 8.11 16.74
C PHE A 50 -9.76 7.95 16.48
N ALA A 51 -8.90 8.32 17.42
CA ALA A 51 -7.46 8.10 17.33
C ALA A 51 -7.10 6.61 17.26
N LEU A 52 -7.77 5.74 18.04
CA LEU A 52 -7.60 4.29 17.96
C LEU A 52 -8.04 3.73 16.61
N LEU A 53 -9.15 4.22 16.06
CA LEU A 53 -9.60 3.84 14.71
C LEU A 53 -8.58 4.25 13.65
N LEU A 54 -8.10 5.49 13.70
CA LEU A 54 -7.06 5.96 12.78
C LEU A 54 -5.78 5.14 12.91
N LEU A 55 -5.38 4.77 14.13
CA LEU A 55 -4.22 3.91 14.35
C LEU A 55 -4.45 2.52 13.73
N ALA A 56 -5.61 1.89 13.95
CA ALA A 56 -5.94 0.59 13.37
C ALA A 56 -5.97 0.59 11.83
N LEU A 57 -6.39 1.71 11.22
CA LEU A 57 -6.42 1.91 9.77
C LEU A 57 -5.02 2.12 9.17
N ASN A 58 -4.13 2.86 9.86
CA ASN A 58 -2.85 3.29 9.30
C ASN A 58 -1.67 2.40 9.70
N LEU A 59 -1.70 1.81 10.90
CA LEU A 59 -0.58 1.02 11.44
C LEU A 59 -0.17 -0.12 10.50
N PRO A 60 -1.08 -0.98 9.99
CA PRO A 60 -0.69 -2.09 9.12
C PRO A 60 -0.17 -1.67 7.74
N GLN A 61 -0.35 -0.39 7.37
CA GLN A 61 0.05 0.18 6.09
C GLN A 61 1.35 1.01 6.19
N MET A 62 1.93 1.15 7.38
CA MET A 62 3.11 1.97 7.60
C MET A 62 4.29 1.50 6.73
N PRO A 63 5.01 2.42 6.05
CA PRO A 63 6.16 2.07 5.21
C PRO A 63 7.30 1.38 5.97
N ALA A 64 7.38 1.55 7.30
CA ALA A 64 8.37 0.91 8.15
C ALA A 64 8.16 -0.60 8.32
N LEU A 65 6.96 -1.12 7.99
CA LEU A 65 6.66 -2.54 8.12
C LEU A 65 7.12 -3.33 6.88
N PRO A 66 7.54 -4.60 7.06
CA PRO A 66 7.91 -5.46 5.93
C PRO A 66 6.79 -5.58 4.89
N ILE A 67 7.18 -5.79 3.63
CA ILE A 67 6.25 -5.90 2.49
C ILE A 67 5.26 -7.06 2.69
N GLU A 68 5.74 -8.15 3.27
CA GLU A 68 5.00 -9.37 3.58
C GLU A 68 3.86 -9.08 4.57
N TRP A 69 4.09 -8.17 5.53
CA TRP A 69 3.05 -7.72 6.44
C TRP A 69 2.07 -6.77 5.77
N ARG A 70 2.58 -5.77 5.04
CA ARG A 70 1.77 -4.77 4.34
C ARG A 70 0.88 -5.40 3.26
N PHE A 71 1.30 -6.52 2.66
CA PHE A 71 0.48 -7.35 1.77
C PHE A 71 -0.84 -7.80 2.43
N HIS A 72 -0.78 -8.20 3.71
CA HIS A 72 -1.94 -8.60 4.50
C HIS A 72 -2.55 -7.46 5.32
N GLY A 73 -2.02 -6.23 5.21
CA GLY A 73 -2.33 -5.10 6.09
C GLY A 73 -3.82 -4.80 6.20
N MET A 74 -4.58 -4.87 5.10
CA MET A 74 -6.03 -4.65 5.14
C MET A 74 -6.77 -5.69 5.98
N ARG A 75 -6.43 -6.99 5.86
CA ARG A 75 -7.03 -8.04 6.69
C ARG A 75 -6.68 -7.86 8.16
N VAL A 76 -5.44 -7.45 8.43
CA VAL A 76 -5.00 -7.11 9.79
C VAL A 76 -5.84 -5.98 10.36
N THR A 77 -6.08 -4.90 9.60
CA THR A 77 -6.95 -3.80 10.00
C THR A 77 -8.36 -4.28 10.35
N TRP A 78 -9.01 -5.07 9.50
CA TRP A 78 -10.34 -5.63 9.79
C TRP A 78 -10.35 -6.53 11.03
N THR A 79 -9.28 -7.30 11.24
CA THR A 79 -9.12 -8.13 12.45
C THR A 79 -9.00 -7.27 13.69
N LEU A 80 -8.18 -6.21 13.64
CA LEU A 80 -8.01 -5.26 14.76
C LEU A 80 -9.33 -4.55 15.11
N LEU A 81 -10.11 -4.13 14.10
CA LEU A 81 -11.42 -3.51 14.32
C LEU A 81 -12.39 -4.47 15.03
N ARG A 82 -12.44 -5.75 14.61
CA ARG A 82 -13.27 -6.78 15.26
C ARG A 82 -12.82 -7.06 16.70
N VAL A 83 -11.52 -7.18 16.94
CA VAL A 83 -10.97 -7.39 18.28
C VAL A 83 -11.26 -6.19 19.18
N MET A 84 -11.11 -4.96 18.69
CA MET A 84 -11.45 -3.74 19.43
C MET A 84 -12.93 -3.68 19.78
N LEU A 85 -13.82 -4.03 18.83
CA LEU A 85 -15.26 -4.14 19.08
C LEU A 85 -15.54 -5.11 20.24
N MET A 86 -14.90 -6.29 20.26
CA MET A 86 -15.04 -7.25 21.37
C MET A 86 -14.61 -6.66 22.71
N GLY A 87 -13.51 -5.90 22.75
CA GLY A 87 -13.09 -5.19 23.97
C GLY A 87 -14.14 -4.20 24.47
N VAL A 88 -14.71 -3.39 23.57
CA VAL A 88 -15.76 -2.42 23.89
C VAL A 88 -17.04 -3.12 24.36
N CYS A 89 -17.44 -4.22 23.70
CA CYS A 89 -18.57 -5.05 24.13
C CYS A 89 -18.34 -5.64 25.53
N GLY A 90 -17.10 -6.02 25.88
CA GLY A 90 -16.76 -6.49 27.23
C GLY A 90 -16.97 -5.42 28.31
N ILE A 91 -16.61 -4.16 28.01
CA ILE A 91 -16.89 -3.01 28.88
C ILE A 91 -18.40 -2.80 29.02
N GLY A 92 -19.12 -2.72 27.89
CA GLY A 92 -20.57 -2.52 27.88
C GLY A 92 -21.32 -3.63 28.62
N PHE A 93 -20.88 -4.88 28.47
CA PHE A 93 -21.49 -6.05 29.09
C PHE A 93 -21.41 -5.96 30.62
N ILE A 94 -20.22 -5.73 31.18
CA ILE A 94 -20.05 -5.73 32.64
C ILE A 94 -20.69 -4.50 33.30
N VAL A 95 -20.63 -3.33 32.65
CA VAL A 95 -21.28 -2.11 33.14
C VAL A 95 -22.80 -2.31 33.17
N SER A 96 -23.37 -2.86 32.10
CA SER A 96 -24.81 -3.18 32.04
C SER A 96 -25.18 -4.25 33.06
N TRP A 97 -24.38 -5.31 33.20
CA TRP A 97 -24.64 -6.39 34.15
C TRP A 97 -24.74 -5.91 35.60
N GLN A 98 -23.92 -4.92 35.98
CA GLN A 98 -23.86 -4.39 37.34
C GLN A 98 -24.83 -3.24 37.59
N THR A 99 -25.22 -2.47 36.56
CA THR A 99 -25.99 -1.22 36.74
C THR A 99 -27.37 -1.22 36.08
N ALA A 100 -27.59 -2.03 35.04
CA ALA A 100 -28.85 -2.12 34.30
C ALA A 100 -28.98 -3.48 33.59
N ARG A 101 -29.33 -4.54 34.34
CA ARG A 101 -29.36 -5.93 33.82
C ARG A 101 -30.26 -6.12 32.60
N SER A 102 -31.33 -5.34 32.47
CA SER A 102 -32.22 -5.36 31.31
C SER A 102 -31.52 -4.96 30.01
N GLN A 103 -30.45 -4.16 30.07
CA GLN A 103 -29.69 -3.72 28.90
C GLN A 103 -28.62 -4.73 28.43
N VAL A 104 -28.34 -5.77 29.22
CA VAL A 104 -27.33 -6.80 28.85
C VAL A 104 -27.67 -7.46 27.52
N VAL A 105 -28.96 -7.80 27.31
CA VAL A 105 -29.42 -8.39 26.06
C VAL A 105 -29.18 -7.45 24.88
N ALA A 106 -29.45 -6.16 25.05
CA ALA A 106 -29.18 -5.16 24.02
C ALA A 106 -27.69 -5.08 23.66
N VAL A 107 -26.79 -5.09 24.65
CA VAL A 107 -25.33 -5.09 24.42
C VAL A 107 -24.89 -6.34 23.65
N ILE A 108 -25.41 -7.52 24.00
CA ILE A 108 -25.11 -8.77 23.28
C ILE A 108 -25.59 -8.67 21.84
N LEU A 109 -26.82 -8.21 21.60
CA LEU A 109 -27.36 -8.06 20.25
C LEU A 109 -26.56 -7.07 19.41
N ILE A 110 -26.19 -5.92 19.97
CA ILE A 110 -25.34 -4.92 19.30
C ILE A 110 -23.96 -5.53 18.98
N GLY A 111 -23.37 -6.28 19.91
CA GLY A 111 -22.11 -6.98 19.68
C GLY A 111 -22.19 -7.99 18.54
N LEU A 112 -23.24 -8.83 18.52
CA LEU A 112 -23.47 -9.81 17.45
C LEU A 112 -23.71 -9.15 16.10
N LEU A 113 -24.55 -8.11 16.05
CA LEU A 113 -24.81 -7.32 14.85
C LEU A 113 -23.53 -6.65 14.35
N GLY A 114 -22.73 -6.08 15.24
CA GLY A 114 -21.44 -5.48 14.92
C GLY A 114 -20.47 -6.51 14.34
N LEU A 115 -20.28 -7.65 15.00
CA LEU A 115 -19.40 -8.73 14.52
C LEU A 115 -19.85 -9.27 13.16
N GLY A 116 -21.15 -9.54 13.00
CA GLY A 116 -21.73 -9.98 11.75
C GLY A 116 -21.56 -8.94 10.64
N GLY A 117 -21.81 -7.66 10.96
CA GLY A 117 -21.63 -6.52 10.06
C GLY A 117 -20.19 -6.36 9.59
N PHE A 118 -19.21 -6.35 10.51
CA PHE A 118 -17.78 -6.27 10.16
C PHE A 118 -17.33 -7.48 9.33
N THR A 119 -17.75 -8.69 9.70
CA THR A 119 -17.37 -9.91 8.97
C THR A 119 -17.99 -9.91 7.57
N GLY A 120 -19.25 -9.51 7.43
CA GLY A 120 -19.92 -9.40 6.13
C GLY A 120 -19.31 -8.30 5.25
N ALA A 121 -19.01 -7.14 5.83
CA ALA A 121 -18.36 -6.03 5.12
C ALA A 121 -16.96 -6.43 4.65
N GLU A 122 -16.14 -7.02 5.51
CA GLU A 122 -14.82 -7.54 5.13
C GLU A 122 -14.94 -8.58 4.02
N ALA A 123 -15.82 -9.58 4.16
CA ALA A 123 -16.01 -10.61 3.16
C ALA A 123 -16.40 -10.01 1.80
N TYR A 124 -17.23 -8.98 1.78
CA TYR A 124 -17.62 -8.27 0.57
C TYR A 124 -16.45 -7.46 -0.02
N PHE A 125 -15.81 -6.60 0.77
CA PHE A 125 -14.77 -5.67 0.29
C PHE A 125 -13.46 -6.38 -0.06
N MET A 126 -13.10 -7.41 0.69
CA MET A 126 -11.90 -8.23 0.48
C MET A 126 -12.13 -9.36 -0.53
N ALA A 127 -13.35 -9.50 -1.08
CA ALA A 127 -13.64 -10.50 -2.09
C ALA A 127 -12.69 -10.32 -3.30
N PRO A 128 -12.05 -11.40 -3.77
CA PRO A 128 -11.17 -11.33 -4.94
C PRO A 128 -11.97 -10.97 -6.19
N ILE A 129 -11.36 -10.18 -7.07
CA ILE A 129 -12.01 -9.77 -8.34
C ILE A 129 -11.50 -10.55 -9.56
N TYR A 130 -10.34 -11.21 -9.45
CA TYR A 130 -9.58 -11.73 -10.59
C TYR A 130 -10.35 -12.75 -11.46
N ALA A 131 -11.27 -13.53 -10.89
CA ALA A 131 -12.05 -14.53 -11.64
C ALA A 131 -13.07 -13.90 -12.61
N LYS A 132 -13.37 -12.60 -12.44
CA LYS A 132 -14.34 -11.86 -13.26
C LYS A 132 -13.67 -10.86 -14.21
N LEU A 133 -12.34 -10.77 -14.18
CA LEU A 133 -11.60 -9.86 -15.05
C LEU A 133 -11.49 -10.45 -16.44
N GLY A 134 -11.58 -9.58 -17.45
CA GLY A 134 -11.31 -9.93 -18.84
C GLY A 134 -9.98 -9.32 -19.28
N ASP A 135 -9.13 -10.10 -19.93
CA ASP A 135 -7.80 -9.61 -20.34
C ASP A 135 -7.91 -8.77 -21.63
N ASN A 136 -8.08 -7.46 -21.46
CA ASN A 136 -8.40 -6.53 -22.54
C ASN A 136 -7.18 -5.73 -23.02
N LEU A 137 -6.23 -6.42 -23.67
CA LEU A 137 -5.08 -5.77 -24.30
C LEU A 137 -5.53 -4.93 -25.51
N ARG A 138 -5.24 -3.63 -25.48
CA ARG A 138 -5.55 -2.74 -26.62
C ARG A 138 -4.45 -2.78 -27.68
N PRO A 139 -4.75 -2.46 -28.95
CA PRO A 139 -3.74 -2.42 -30.03
C PRO A 139 -2.52 -1.55 -29.72
N GLY A 140 -2.69 -0.50 -28.90
CA GLY A 140 -1.58 0.34 -28.42
C GLY A 140 -0.72 -0.30 -27.32
N GLY A 141 -0.84 -1.60 -27.06
CA GLY A 141 -0.04 -2.32 -26.07
C GLY A 141 -0.28 -1.89 -24.63
N VAL A 142 -1.49 -1.45 -24.29
CA VAL A 142 -1.92 -1.08 -22.93
C VAL A 142 -3.14 -1.92 -22.57
N PHE A 143 -3.12 -2.60 -21.43
CA PHE A 143 -4.30 -3.28 -20.91
C PHE A 143 -5.33 -2.26 -20.44
N ARG A 144 -6.54 -2.31 -21.00
CA ARG A 144 -7.67 -1.55 -20.47
C ARG A 144 -8.25 -2.33 -19.29
N GLN A 145 -8.31 -1.72 -18.12
CA GLN A 145 -8.90 -2.36 -16.95
C GLN A 145 -10.36 -2.76 -17.20
N THR A 146 -10.74 -3.93 -16.73
CA THR A 146 -12.12 -4.46 -16.79
C THR A 146 -12.88 -4.32 -15.47
N SER A 147 -12.19 -3.87 -14.42
CA SER A 147 -12.77 -3.48 -13.13
C SER A 147 -12.24 -2.11 -12.69
N ASN A 148 -13.00 -1.40 -11.87
CA ASN A 148 -12.55 -0.15 -11.25
C ASN A 148 -11.41 -0.34 -10.24
N SER A 149 -11.20 -1.59 -9.79
CA SER A 149 -10.23 -1.94 -8.76
C SER A 149 -8.96 -2.60 -9.32
N SER A 150 -8.85 -2.74 -10.64
CA SER A 150 -7.76 -3.47 -11.32
C SER A 150 -6.80 -2.57 -12.10
N CYS A 151 -6.80 -1.25 -11.86
CA CYS A 151 -5.87 -0.30 -12.48
C CYS A 151 -4.39 -0.70 -12.28
N ALA A 152 -3.95 -0.98 -11.05
CA ALA A 152 -2.55 -1.33 -10.79
C ALA A 152 -2.16 -2.68 -11.42
N PRO A 153 -2.99 -3.76 -11.33
CA PRO A 153 -2.74 -4.98 -12.09
C PRO A 153 -2.63 -4.77 -13.60
N ALA A 154 -3.51 -3.99 -14.20
CA ALA A 154 -3.46 -3.69 -15.63
C ALA A 154 -2.24 -2.86 -16.03
N ALA A 155 -1.81 -1.91 -15.18
CA ALA A 155 -0.60 -1.13 -15.38
C ALA A 155 0.66 -2.02 -15.34
N LEU A 156 0.78 -2.90 -14.33
CA LEU A 156 1.90 -3.83 -14.26
C LEU A 156 1.86 -4.84 -15.42
N ALA A 157 0.70 -5.39 -15.75
CA ALA A 157 0.55 -6.28 -16.90
C ALA A 157 0.97 -5.61 -18.21
N THR A 158 0.69 -4.31 -18.36
CA THR A 158 1.12 -3.50 -19.51
C THR A 158 2.64 -3.45 -19.61
N ILE A 159 3.32 -3.15 -18.51
CA ILE A 159 4.80 -3.09 -18.46
C ILE A 159 5.41 -4.45 -18.78
N LEU A 160 4.94 -5.50 -18.11
CA LEU A 160 5.48 -6.85 -18.27
C LEU A 160 5.23 -7.40 -19.68
N ARG A 161 4.06 -7.13 -20.28
CA ARG A 161 3.78 -7.54 -21.66
C ARG A 161 4.70 -6.85 -22.66
N ARG A 162 5.03 -5.58 -22.45
CA ARG A 162 6.02 -4.85 -23.28
C ARG A 162 7.44 -5.37 -23.07
N TRP A 163 7.74 -5.93 -21.91
CA TRP A 163 8.94 -6.72 -21.67
C TRP A 163 8.90 -8.13 -22.30
N GLY A 164 7.85 -8.47 -23.07
CA GLY A 164 7.71 -9.79 -23.67
C GLY A 164 7.35 -10.90 -22.68
N MET A 165 6.97 -10.54 -21.44
CA MET A 165 6.53 -11.51 -20.43
C MET A 165 5.02 -11.80 -20.58
N ASP A 166 4.62 -13.03 -20.30
CA ASP A 166 3.22 -13.43 -20.34
C ASP A 166 2.47 -13.01 -19.06
N ALA A 167 2.13 -11.72 -18.99
CA ALA A 167 1.34 -11.14 -17.92
C ALA A 167 0.02 -10.57 -18.48
N THR A 168 -1.06 -10.74 -17.72
CA THR A 168 -2.39 -10.21 -18.04
C THR A 168 -2.98 -9.52 -16.83
N GLU A 169 -4.04 -8.73 -17.04
CA GLU A 169 -4.75 -8.05 -15.95
C GLU A 169 -5.20 -9.07 -14.88
N SER A 170 -5.80 -10.18 -15.32
CA SER A 170 -6.32 -11.23 -14.45
C SER A 170 -5.21 -11.98 -13.70
N SER A 171 -4.09 -12.29 -14.37
CA SER A 171 -2.98 -13.03 -13.76
C SER A 171 -2.27 -12.19 -12.71
N VAL A 172 -2.02 -10.90 -12.98
CA VAL A 172 -1.45 -9.97 -12.00
C VAL A 172 -2.40 -9.76 -10.84
N ALA A 173 -3.70 -9.55 -11.09
CA ALA A 173 -4.69 -9.34 -10.03
C ALA A 173 -4.82 -10.55 -9.10
N ARG A 174 -4.67 -11.76 -9.64
CA ARG A 174 -4.66 -13.01 -8.85
C ARG A 174 -3.45 -13.06 -7.92
N LEU A 175 -2.26 -12.78 -8.45
CA LEU A 175 -1.01 -12.81 -7.67
C LEU A 175 -0.94 -11.69 -6.63
N ALA A 176 -1.48 -10.50 -6.96
CA ALA A 176 -1.56 -9.38 -6.04
C ALA A 176 -2.62 -9.58 -4.95
N GLY A 177 -3.55 -10.53 -5.12
CA GLY A 177 -4.71 -10.67 -4.23
C GLY A 177 -5.65 -9.46 -4.31
N THR A 178 -5.80 -8.87 -5.49
CA THR A 178 -6.63 -7.68 -5.72
C THR A 178 -8.07 -7.94 -5.28
N SER A 179 -8.60 -7.00 -4.51
CA SER A 179 -9.95 -7.05 -3.97
C SER A 179 -10.82 -5.94 -4.53
N ARG A 180 -12.06 -5.81 -4.05
CA ARG A 180 -12.93 -4.68 -4.44
C ARG A 180 -12.37 -3.34 -3.98
N LEU A 181 -11.54 -3.32 -2.93
CA LEU A 181 -10.85 -2.11 -2.47
C LEU A 181 -9.67 -1.70 -3.36
N GLY A 182 -9.26 -2.53 -4.31
CA GLY A 182 -8.13 -2.27 -5.18
C GLY A 182 -6.90 -3.12 -4.85
N THR A 183 -5.75 -2.60 -5.24
CA THR A 183 -4.42 -3.21 -5.07
C THR A 183 -3.48 -2.17 -4.47
N SER A 184 -2.77 -2.51 -3.40
CA SER A 184 -1.71 -1.67 -2.83
C SER A 184 -0.37 -1.89 -3.55
N MET A 185 0.58 -0.95 -3.40
CA MET A 185 1.93 -1.12 -3.96
C MET A 185 2.67 -2.35 -3.39
N PRO A 186 2.59 -2.67 -2.08
CA PRO A 186 3.11 -3.93 -1.55
C PRO A 186 2.52 -5.18 -2.22
N GLN A 187 1.21 -5.20 -2.47
CA GLN A 187 0.55 -6.28 -3.20
C GLN A 187 1.08 -6.42 -4.63
N LEU A 188 1.30 -5.27 -5.29
CA LEU A 188 1.86 -5.23 -6.63
C LEU A 188 3.31 -5.74 -6.68
N ILE A 189 4.13 -5.41 -5.68
CA ILE A 189 5.51 -5.90 -5.57
C ILE A 189 5.54 -7.41 -5.37
N VAL A 190 4.66 -7.96 -4.53
CA VAL A 190 4.53 -9.42 -4.36
C VAL A 190 4.12 -10.09 -5.68
N ALA A 191 3.20 -9.48 -6.43
CA ALA A 191 2.80 -9.99 -7.75
C ALA A 191 3.96 -9.95 -8.77
N ALA A 192 4.73 -8.85 -8.80
CA ALA A 192 5.91 -8.72 -9.65
C ALA A 192 6.94 -9.82 -9.37
N ARG A 193 7.23 -10.08 -8.08
CA ARG A 193 8.12 -11.17 -7.62
C ARG A 193 7.64 -12.54 -8.09
N ALA A 194 6.34 -12.81 -7.95
CA ALA A 194 5.74 -14.06 -8.40
C ALA A 194 5.78 -14.24 -9.93
N LEU A 195 5.91 -13.16 -10.69
CA LEU A 195 6.07 -13.18 -12.15
C LEU A 195 7.54 -13.22 -12.59
N GLY A 196 8.49 -13.31 -11.65
CA GLY A 196 9.92 -13.47 -11.96
C GLY A 196 10.71 -12.16 -12.11
N VAL A 197 10.14 -11.02 -11.70
CA VAL A 197 10.81 -9.71 -11.68
C VAL A 197 10.82 -9.12 -10.27
N SER A 198 11.71 -8.19 -10.01
CA SER A 198 11.77 -7.44 -8.76
C SER A 198 11.15 -6.07 -8.90
N ALA A 199 10.70 -5.56 -7.76
CA ALA A 199 10.12 -4.25 -7.62
C ALA A 199 10.37 -3.72 -6.21
N VAL A 200 10.45 -2.40 -6.08
CA VAL A 200 10.61 -1.70 -4.81
C VAL A 200 9.73 -0.45 -4.82
N GLU A 201 9.17 -0.08 -3.68
CA GLU A 201 8.37 1.14 -3.55
C GLU A 201 9.30 2.33 -3.26
N LEU A 202 9.27 3.33 -4.14
CA LEU A 202 10.10 4.52 -4.03
C LEU A 202 9.24 5.78 -4.01
N ARG A 203 9.75 6.78 -3.29
CA ARG A 203 9.38 8.18 -3.51
C ARG A 203 10.53 8.85 -4.23
N SER A 204 10.34 9.10 -5.52
CA SER A 204 11.39 9.61 -6.40
C SER A 204 11.01 10.98 -6.92
N SER A 205 11.99 11.80 -7.30
CA SER A 205 11.77 12.97 -8.17
C SER A 205 11.70 12.56 -9.65
N TRP A 206 11.34 13.49 -10.53
CA TRP A 206 11.41 13.30 -11.97
C TRP A 206 12.82 12.88 -12.42
N GLU A 207 13.84 13.59 -11.95
CA GLU A 207 15.26 13.34 -12.27
C GLU A 207 15.72 11.98 -11.75
N GLN A 208 15.24 11.58 -10.56
CA GLN A 208 15.53 10.26 -10.02
C GLN A 208 14.88 9.15 -10.85
N MET A 209 13.63 9.33 -11.32
CA MET A 209 13.00 8.37 -12.24
C MET A 209 13.75 8.29 -13.57
N GLN A 210 14.17 9.43 -14.14
CA GLN A 210 15.02 9.48 -15.34
C GLN A 210 16.33 8.71 -15.12
N GLN A 211 17.01 8.96 -14.01
CA GLN A 211 18.27 8.30 -13.68
C GLN A 211 18.10 6.80 -13.48
N ILE A 212 17.03 6.36 -12.80
CA ILE A 212 16.71 4.93 -12.58
C ILE A 212 16.40 4.24 -13.92
N ASN A 213 15.74 4.94 -14.84
CA ASN A 213 15.50 4.49 -16.21
C ASN A 213 14.82 3.10 -16.31
N ARG A 214 13.84 2.84 -15.43
CA ARG A 214 13.05 1.60 -15.40
C ARG A 214 11.58 1.87 -15.67
N PRO A 215 10.90 1.09 -16.53
CA PRO A 215 9.45 1.06 -16.52
C PRO A 215 8.93 0.68 -15.14
N GLY A 216 7.80 1.25 -14.74
CA GLY A 216 7.27 1.04 -13.40
C GLY A 216 5.85 1.53 -13.25
N VAL A 217 5.21 1.22 -12.13
CA VAL A 217 3.86 1.69 -11.84
C VAL A 217 3.91 2.95 -11.01
N LEU A 218 3.15 3.98 -11.41
CA LEU A 218 2.98 5.22 -10.65
C LEU A 218 1.61 5.21 -9.97
N ALA A 219 1.57 5.65 -8.71
CA ALA A 219 0.30 6.04 -8.10
C ALA A 219 -0.05 7.47 -8.55
N VAL A 220 -1.27 7.65 -9.04
CA VAL A 220 -1.77 8.94 -9.50
C VAL A 220 -3.18 9.20 -8.98
N TRP A 221 -3.62 10.44 -9.10
CA TRP A 221 -5.00 10.86 -8.91
C TRP A 221 -5.70 10.91 -10.26
N LEU A 222 -6.81 10.19 -10.36
CA LEU A 222 -7.76 10.33 -11.45
C LEU A 222 -8.84 11.32 -11.04
N PHE A 223 -9.03 12.36 -11.84
CA PHE A 223 -10.08 13.36 -11.65
C PHE A 223 -11.27 13.02 -12.55
N ASP A 224 -12.43 12.76 -11.94
CA ASP A 224 -13.70 12.53 -12.61
C ASP A 224 -14.73 13.56 -12.12
N GLY A 225 -14.82 14.68 -12.84
CA GLY A 225 -15.52 15.88 -12.38
C GLY A 225 -14.95 16.40 -11.07
N PHE A 226 -15.78 16.47 -10.03
CA PHE A 226 -15.36 16.89 -8.68
C PHE A 226 -14.74 15.75 -7.85
N ARG A 227 -14.74 14.50 -8.36
CA ARG A 227 -14.23 13.34 -7.63
C ARG A 227 -12.74 13.16 -7.87
N LYS A 228 -12.00 12.95 -6.78
CA LYS A 228 -10.58 12.59 -6.78
C LYS A 228 -10.45 11.13 -6.36
N LEU A 229 -10.04 10.28 -7.30
CA LEU A 229 -9.94 8.83 -7.09
C LEU A 229 -8.48 8.38 -7.15
N ALA A 230 -8.11 7.44 -6.28
CA ALA A 230 -6.81 6.79 -6.37
C ALA A 230 -6.75 5.93 -7.64
N HIS A 231 -5.67 6.06 -8.40
CA HIS A 231 -5.45 5.35 -9.66
C HIS A 231 -3.99 4.95 -9.81
N ALA A 232 -3.71 4.05 -10.74
CA ALA A 232 -2.37 3.59 -11.05
C ALA A 232 -2.17 3.51 -12.56
N VAL A 233 -1.01 3.96 -13.02
CA VAL A 233 -0.65 4.01 -14.44
C VAL A 233 0.73 3.40 -14.66
N ALA A 234 0.97 2.87 -15.85
CA ALA A 234 2.29 2.39 -16.25
C ALA A 234 3.14 3.57 -16.72
N LEU A 235 4.31 3.80 -16.12
CA LEU A 235 5.35 4.66 -16.66
C LEU A 235 6.15 3.86 -17.70
N LEU A 236 6.08 4.29 -18.95
CA LEU A 236 6.70 3.63 -20.10
C LEU A 236 7.88 4.42 -20.65
N GLY A 237 7.90 5.73 -20.46
CA GLY A 237 8.97 6.61 -20.91
C GLY A 237 9.06 7.88 -20.09
N ILE A 238 10.25 8.45 -20.01
CA ILE A 238 10.47 9.76 -19.38
C ILE A 238 11.70 10.41 -19.98
N ASN A 239 11.58 11.67 -20.36
CA ASN A 239 12.70 12.50 -20.81
C ASN A 239 12.68 13.85 -20.06
N ASP A 240 13.41 14.84 -20.55
CA ASP A 240 13.56 16.11 -19.84
C ASP A 240 12.27 16.91 -19.73
N SER A 241 11.28 16.68 -20.59
CA SER A 241 10.05 17.47 -20.66
C SER A 241 8.77 16.64 -20.54
N VAL A 242 8.79 15.37 -20.94
CA VAL A 242 7.60 14.54 -21.13
C VAL A 242 7.76 13.16 -20.47
N ALA A 243 6.70 12.71 -19.82
CA ALA A 243 6.49 11.35 -19.34
C ALA A 243 5.44 10.67 -20.23
N VAL A 244 5.76 9.44 -20.65
CA VAL A 244 4.88 8.56 -21.42
C VAL A 244 4.24 7.58 -20.45
N ILE A 245 2.92 7.65 -20.29
CA ILE A 245 2.18 6.76 -19.40
C ILE A 245 1.17 5.90 -20.16
N GLY A 246 1.07 4.62 -19.82
CA GLY A 246 -0.04 3.75 -20.21
C GLY A 246 -1.13 3.82 -19.15
N ASP A 247 -2.27 4.44 -19.46
CA ASP A 247 -3.41 4.58 -18.55
C ASP A 247 -4.41 3.41 -18.75
N PRO A 248 -4.58 2.53 -17.75
CA PRO A 248 -5.52 1.42 -17.83
C PRO A 248 -6.99 1.82 -17.90
N SER A 249 -7.37 3.00 -17.40
CA SER A 249 -8.77 3.43 -17.37
C SER A 249 -9.34 3.60 -18.78
N ARG A 250 -8.48 4.05 -19.71
CA ARG A 250 -8.80 4.23 -21.13
C ARG A 250 -8.15 3.18 -22.03
N GLY A 251 -7.13 2.45 -21.53
CA GLY A 251 -6.34 1.51 -22.31
C GLY A 251 -5.52 2.21 -23.40
N ARG A 252 -4.95 3.37 -23.08
CA ARG A 252 -4.27 4.25 -24.04
C ARG A 252 -2.98 4.82 -23.46
N ILE A 253 -2.09 5.23 -24.34
CA ILE A 253 -0.86 5.96 -23.99
C ILE A 253 -1.18 7.46 -23.92
N TYR A 254 -0.63 8.14 -22.92
CA TYR A 254 -0.67 9.59 -22.76
C TYR A 254 0.74 10.15 -22.61
N TYR A 255 0.92 11.38 -23.08
CA TYR A 255 2.15 12.15 -22.95
C TYR A 255 1.84 13.31 -22.01
N LEU A 256 2.48 13.32 -20.84
CA LEU A 256 2.30 14.35 -19.83
C LEU A 256 3.58 15.16 -19.70
N ASP A 257 3.47 16.48 -19.76
CA ASP A 257 4.57 17.33 -19.34
C ASP A 257 4.80 17.25 -17.81
N ARG A 258 5.90 17.84 -17.34
CA ARG A 258 6.24 17.88 -15.90
C ARG A 258 5.12 18.44 -15.03
N ALA A 259 4.47 19.52 -15.45
CA ALA A 259 3.44 20.18 -14.65
C ALA A 259 2.15 19.35 -14.59
N ALA A 260 1.77 18.73 -15.71
CA ALA A 260 0.63 17.83 -15.81
C ALA A 260 0.84 16.57 -14.96
N LEU A 261 2.02 15.94 -15.03
CA LEU A 261 2.32 14.79 -14.17
C LEU A 261 2.33 15.19 -12.70
N ALA A 262 3.01 16.29 -12.33
CA ALA A 262 3.08 16.75 -10.93
C ALA A 262 1.70 17.02 -10.32
N ARG A 263 0.69 17.44 -11.12
CA ARG A 263 -0.68 17.65 -10.64
C ARG A 263 -1.40 16.37 -10.24
N VAL A 264 -1.12 15.27 -10.92
CA VAL A 264 -1.80 13.99 -10.70
C VAL A 264 -0.97 13.03 -9.86
N TRP A 265 0.35 13.15 -9.86
CA TRP A 265 1.24 12.19 -9.24
C TRP A 265 1.14 12.21 -7.71
N ARG A 266 1.19 11.03 -7.12
CA ARG A 266 1.17 10.82 -5.66
C ARG A 266 2.57 10.59 -5.07
N GLU A 267 3.60 10.87 -5.85
CA GLU A 267 5.02 10.66 -5.48
C GLU A 267 5.39 9.20 -5.23
N GLU A 268 4.53 8.23 -5.52
CA GLU A 268 4.83 6.81 -5.40
C GLU A 268 5.19 6.25 -6.78
N TYR A 269 6.31 5.54 -6.84
CA TYR A 269 6.87 4.90 -8.01
C TYR A 269 7.36 3.50 -7.67
N VAL A 270 6.93 2.51 -8.45
CA VAL A 270 7.32 1.10 -8.31
C VAL A 270 8.05 0.69 -9.59
N PRO A 271 9.37 0.94 -9.71
CA PRO A 271 10.18 0.43 -10.82
C PRO A 271 10.15 -1.09 -10.85
N ILE A 272 10.13 -1.66 -12.05
CA ILE A 272 10.28 -3.10 -12.28
C ILE A 272 11.65 -3.36 -12.91
N PHE A 273 12.37 -4.35 -12.39
CA PHE A 273 13.74 -4.68 -12.80
C PHE A 273 14.02 -6.17 -12.54
N ARG A 274 15.08 -6.75 -13.11
CA ARG A 274 15.50 -8.11 -12.73
C ARG A 274 16.34 -8.02 -11.47
N SER A 275 16.24 -9.00 -10.56
CA SER A 275 17.04 -8.99 -9.32
C SER A 275 18.54 -8.89 -9.61
N THR A 276 19.00 -9.50 -10.70
CA THR A 276 20.40 -9.46 -11.15
C THR A 276 20.87 -8.07 -11.58
N ASP A 277 19.96 -7.16 -11.92
CA ASP A 277 20.31 -5.82 -12.40
C ASP A 277 20.77 -4.89 -11.24
N ILE A 278 20.50 -5.26 -9.99
CA ILE A 278 20.80 -4.47 -8.79
C ILE A 278 21.66 -5.25 -7.79
N LEU A 279 22.43 -6.23 -8.25
CA LEU A 279 23.41 -6.94 -7.41
C LEU A 279 24.80 -6.53 -7.88
N LEU A 280 25.14 -5.26 -7.69
CA LEU A 280 26.39 -4.72 -8.21
C LEU A 280 27.56 -5.23 -7.37
N SER A 281 28.54 -5.87 -8.02
CA SER A 281 29.84 -6.09 -7.39
C SER A 281 30.56 -4.76 -7.14
N ASP A 282 31.43 -4.70 -6.13
CA ASP A 282 32.27 -3.52 -5.87
C ASP A 282 33.00 -3.06 -7.14
N LYS A 283 33.48 -4.00 -7.96
CA LYS A 283 34.14 -3.70 -9.24
C LYS A 283 33.20 -3.00 -10.23
N GLN A 284 31.96 -3.48 -10.38
CA GLN A 284 30.96 -2.84 -11.24
C GLN A 284 30.55 -1.47 -10.70
N ALA A 285 30.39 -1.34 -9.39
CA ALA A 285 30.07 -0.07 -8.76
C ALA A 285 31.18 0.96 -9.00
N VAL A 286 32.46 0.59 -8.82
CA VAL A 286 33.61 1.45 -9.15
C VAL A 286 33.60 1.86 -10.62
N ASP A 287 33.37 0.93 -11.55
CA ASP A 287 33.31 1.24 -12.99
C ASP A 287 32.19 2.24 -13.31
N TYR A 288 30.98 2.01 -12.81
CA TYR A 288 29.85 2.91 -13.03
C TYR A 288 30.07 4.28 -12.40
N LEU A 289 30.58 4.34 -11.17
CA LEU A 289 30.93 5.59 -10.49
C LEU A 289 31.99 6.36 -11.28
N THR A 290 33.02 5.67 -11.76
CA THR A 290 34.11 6.28 -12.55
C THR A 290 33.57 6.87 -13.86
N LYS A 291 32.71 6.13 -14.58
CA LYS A 291 32.03 6.62 -15.80
C LYS A 291 31.13 7.83 -15.55
N LEU A 292 30.62 7.97 -14.33
CA LEU A 292 29.83 9.12 -13.89
C LEU A 292 30.69 10.26 -13.30
N GLY A 293 32.02 10.12 -13.25
CA GLY A 293 32.95 11.14 -12.75
C GLY A 293 33.29 11.06 -11.26
N TYR A 294 32.92 9.97 -10.58
CA TYR A 294 33.24 9.71 -9.18
C TYR A 294 34.43 8.74 -9.11
N SER A 295 35.64 9.26 -8.95
CA SER A 295 36.88 8.46 -8.98
C SER A 295 37.92 8.96 -7.99
N SER A 296 37.59 8.96 -6.69
CA SER A 296 38.54 9.36 -5.63
C SER A 296 39.51 8.25 -5.23
N GLY A 297 39.29 7.02 -5.71
CA GLY A 297 40.08 5.83 -5.31
C GLY A 297 39.56 5.19 -4.01
N ASN A 298 38.48 5.71 -3.44
CA ASN A 298 37.80 5.14 -2.27
C ASN A 298 36.32 4.92 -2.60
N LEU A 299 35.92 3.67 -2.82
CA LEU A 299 34.56 3.29 -3.21
C LEU A 299 33.50 3.87 -2.25
N LYS A 300 33.74 3.81 -0.94
CA LYS A 300 32.79 4.33 0.05
C LYS A 300 32.60 5.83 -0.12
N ALA A 301 33.69 6.58 -0.26
CA ALA A 301 33.64 8.03 -0.45
C ALA A 301 32.98 8.41 -1.79
N ASP A 302 33.25 7.64 -2.85
CA ASP A 302 32.62 7.83 -4.16
C ASP A 302 31.10 7.57 -4.10
N ILE A 303 30.66 6.53 -3.36
CA ILE A 303 29.24 6.27 -3.10
C ILE A 303 28.61 7.40 -2.29
N GLU A 304 29.25 7.86 -1.21
CA GLU A 304 28.73 8.96 -0.38
C GLU A 304 28.56 10.24 -1.20
N ARG A 305 29.52 10.56 -2.07
CA ARG A 305 29.47 11.71 -2.97
C ARG A 305 28.36 11.57 -4.01
N PHE A 306 28.23 10.41 -4.64
CA PHE A 306 27.13 10.13 -5.57
C PHE A 306 25.76 10.26 -4.87
N GLN A 307 25.62 9.71 -3.67
CA GLN A 307 24.40 9.82 -2.87
C GLN A 307 24.07 11.29 -2.55
N ALA A 308 25.06 12.08 -2.14
CA ALA A 308 24.86 13.50 -1.86
C ALA A 308 24.41 14.27 -3.12
N ASP A 309 25.10 14.09 -4.25
CA ASP A 309 24.79 14.76 -5.52
C ASP A 309 23.40 14.39 -6.05
N LYS A 310 22.98 13.13 -5.86
CA LYS A 310 21.67 12.62 -6.28
C LYS A 310 20.56 12.82 -5.24
N LYS A 311 20.83 13.57 -4.17
CA LYS A 311 19.89 13.87 -3.07
C LYS A 311 19.31 12.62 -2.42
N LEU A 312 20.16 11.61 -2.25
CA LEU A 312 19.86 10.37 -1.53
C LEU A 312 20.29 10.46 -0.06
N LYS A 313 19.83 9.51 0.74
CA LYS A 313 20.36 9.33 2.09
C LYS A 313 21.81 8.87 2.01
N VAL A 314 22.72 9.71 2.48
CA VAL A 314 24.16 9.40 2.52
C VAL A 314 24.40 8.28 3.54
N SER A 315 24.87 7.13 3.06
CA SER A 315 25.14 5.93 3.84
C SER A 315 26.50 5.31 3.52
N GLY A 316 27.06 5.61 2.34
CA GLY A 316 28.26 4.96 1.81
C GLY A 316 28.07 3.49 1.47
N LYS A 317 26.82 3.03 1.42
CA LYS A 317 26.44 1.65 1.09
C LYS A 317 25.70 1.63 -0.24
N LEU A 318 25.86 0.52 -0.97
CA LEU A 318 25.03 0.17 -2.13
C LEU A 318 23.66 -0.31 -1.65
N ASP A 319 22.83 0.63 -1.17
CA ASP A 319 21.42 0.33 -0.94
C ASP A 319 20.65 0.26 -2.27
N THR A 320 19.47 -0.36 -2.25
CA THR A 320 18.66 -0.61 -3.46
C THR A 320 18.41 0.66 -4.29
N MET A 321 18.19 1.81 -3.65
CA MET A 321 17.98 3.08 -4.37
C MET A 321 19.27 3.54 -5.06
N THR A 322 20.40 3.43 -4.35
CA THR A 322 21.73 3.75 -4.88
C THR A 322 22.07 2.84 -6.07
N GLU A 323 21.86 1.53 -5.97
CA GLU A 323 22.12 0.58 -7.04
C GLU A 323 21.23 0.81 -8.27
N LEU A 324 19.95 1.11 -8.07
CA LEU A 324 19.04 1.46 -9.16
C LEU A 324 19.49 2.74 -9.90
N MET A 325 19.89 3.77 -9.16
CA MET A 325 20.37 5.02 -9.76
C MET A 325 21.74 4.89 -10.42
N LEU A 326 22.60 4.02 -9.89
CA LEU A 326 23.94 3.79 -10.42
C LEU A 326 23.89 2.95 -11.69
N SER A 327 23.04 1.92 -11.73
CA SER A 327 22.87 1.04 -12.91
C SER A 327 22.05 1.67 -14.03
N GLY A 328 21.09 2.55 -13.73
CA GLY A 328 20.13 3.09 -14.69
C GLY A 328 20.69 3.74 -15.97
N PRO A 329 21.81 4.49 -15.94
CA PRO A 329 22.45 5.01 -17.14
C PRO A 329 23.09 3.93 -18.03
N PHE A 330 23.41 2.76 -17.48
CA PHE A 330 24.20 1.71 -18.12
C PHE A 330 23.38 0.46 -18.45
N LEU A 331 22.07 0.62 -18.56
CA LEU A 331 21.14 -0.49 -18.81
C LEU A 331 21.22 -0.99 -20.24
N GLU A 332 21.48 -2.29 -20.38
CA GLU A 332 21.57 -3.01 -21.65
C GLU A 332 20.66 -4.24 -21.65
N GLY A 333 20.03 -4.51 -22.79
CA GLY A 333 19.20 -5.73 -22.98
C GLY A 333 17.97 -5.82 -22.08
N VAL A 334 17.50 -4.69 -21.54
CA VAL A 334 16.36 -4.58 -20.62
C VAL A 334 15.48 -3.40 -21.00
N PRO A 335 14.18 -3.41 -20.65
CA PRO A 335 13.31 -2.27 -20.83
C PRO A 335 13.84 -1.04 -20.12
N ARG A 336 13.71 0.09 -20.81
CA ARG A 336 14.12 1.42 -20.37
C ARG A 336 12.94 2.36 -20.48
N LEU A 337 13.06 3.55 -19.93
CA LEU A 337 12.06 4.60 -20.06
C LEU A 337 12.21 5.35 -21.39
N ASP A 338 12.21 4.62 -22.50
CA ASP A 338 12.28 5.17 -23.86
C ASP A 338 10.90 5.24 -24.56
N GLY A 339 9.82 4.88 -23.86
CA GLY A 339 8.45 4.95 -24.36
C GLY A 339 8.02 3.75 -25.22
N LYS A 340 8.87 2.73 -25.38
CA LYS A 340 8.58 1.54 -26.19
C LYS A 340 7.79 0.48 -25.43
#